data_AF-A0A843GH34-F1
#
_entry.id   AF-A0A843GH34-F1
#
_cell.length_a   1.000
_cell.length_b   1.000
_cell.length_c   1.000
_cell.angle_alpha   90.00
_cell.angle_beta   90.00
_cell.angle_gamma   90.00
#
_symmetry.space_group_name_H-M   'P 1'
#
loop_
_entity.id
_entity.type
_entity.pdbx_description
1 polymer ?
#
loop_
_entity_poly.entity_id
_entity_poly.type
_entity_poly.pdbx_seq_one_letter_code
_entity_poly.pdbx_strand_id
1 'polypeptide(L)' 'MACPNCTGLENLYGFHLERNTYYMTQVNEIKKCCPSKVYVTDYTSTDVFFTCEGKEFKMNKREFYKSSWRLYDSF' A
#
# COMPACT_ATOMS: atom_id res chain seq x y z
N MET A 1 25.87 -14.61 10.72
CA MET A 1 26.10 -13.50 9.77
C MET A 1 24.94 -12.53 9.91
N ALA A 2 25.20 -11.34 10.43
CA ALA A 2 24.20 -10.26 10.50
C ALA A 2 24.16 -9.54 9.15
N CYS A 3 22.97 -9.39 8.56
CA CYS A 3 22.79 -8.80 7.24
C CYS A 3 23.25 -7.32 7.24
N PRO A 4 24.23 -6.93 6.41
CA PRO A 4 24.86 -5.61 6.43
C PRO A 4 24.06 -4.52 5.71
N ASN A 5 22.72 -4.54 5.78
CA ASN A 5 21.90 -3.56 5.04
C ASN A 5 20.71 -2.99 5.84
N CYS A 6 20.83 -2.92 7.16
CA CYS A 6 19.85 -2.24 8.02
C CYS A 6 20.08 -0.72 8.14
N THR A 7 20.90 -0.12 7.27
CA THR A 7 21.28 1.29 7.37
C THR A 7 21.14 1.96 6.01
N GLY A 8 19.95 2.49 5.74
CA GLY A 8 19.72 3.42 4.64
C GLY A 8 18.76 2.89 3.58
N LEU A 9 17.66 3.64 3.40
CA LEU A 9 16.63 3.52 2.37
C LEU A 9 15.63 2.38 2.58
N GLU A 10 14.48 2.79 3.11
CA GLU A 10 13.21 2.08 3.04
C GLU A 10 12.82 1.81 1.58
N ASN A 11 13.44 0.79 0.97
CA ASN A 11 13.01 0.22 -0.30
C ASN A 11 11.77 -0.65 -0.06
N LEU A 12 10.69 0.04 0.27
CA LEU A 12 9.32 -0.45 0.25
C LEU A 12 8.92 -0.64 -1.22
N TYR A 13 9.23 -1.80 -1.79
CA TYR A 13 8.88 -2.23 -3.17
C TYR A 13 9.08 -1.21 -4.31
N GLY A 14 9.93 -0.19 -4.13
CA GLY A 14 10.36 0.73 -5.20
C GLY A 14 9.26 1.56 -5.85
N PHE A 15 8.07 1.68 -5.26
CA PHE A 15 6.99 2.50 -5.84
C PHE A 15 6.75 3.77 -5.01
N HIS A 16 6.65 4.91 -5.70
CA HIS A 16 6.10 6.12 -5.10
C HIS A 16 4.59 5.94 -4.94
N LEU A 17 4.07 6.29 -3.77
CA LEU A 17 2.62 6.32 -3.57
C LEU A 17 2.07 7.50 -4.37
N GLU A 18 1.12 7.23 -5.25
CA GLU A 18 0.49 8.24 -6.08
C GLU A 18 -0.97 8.37 -5.69
N ARG A 19 -1.43 9.62 -5.62
CA ARG A 19 -2.85 9.91 -5.40
C ARG A 19 -3.64 9.45 -6.63
N ASN A 20 -4.92 9.16 -6.43
CA ASN A 20 -5.86 8.80 -7.49
C ASN A 20 -5.44 7.57 -8.29
N THR A 21 -4.73 6.62 -7.66
CA THR A 21 -4.16 5.43 -8.30
C THR A 21 -4.66 4.15 -7.63
N TYR A 22 -4.81 3.08 -8.41
CA TYR A 22 -5.18 1.77 -7.89
C TYR A 22 -3.97 0.95 -7.42
N TYR A 23 -4.14 0.32 -6.27
CA TYR A 23 -3.18 -0.59 -5.66
C TYR A 23 -3.89 -1.88 -5.27
N MET A 24 -3.15 -2.97 -5.17
CA MET A 24 -3.61 -4.16 -4.46
C MET A 24 -3.01 -4.12 -3.06
N THR A 25 -3.81 -4.29 -2.01
CA THR A 25 -3.29 -4.39 -0.64
C THR A 25 -4.13 -5.36 0.19
N GLN A 26 -3.55 -5.92 1.25
CA GLN A 26 -4.33 -6.66 2.23
C GLN A 26 -5.06 -5.69 3.16
N VAL A 27 -6.38 -5.81 3.22
CA VAL A 27 -7.23 -5.04 4.14
C VAL A 27 -7.74 -6.01 5.19
N ASN A 28 -7.16 -5.94 6.40
CA ASN A 28 -7.49 -6.86 7.50
C ASN A 28 -9.00 -6.85 7.85
N GLU A 29 -9.67 -5.71 7.70
CA GLU A 29 -11.12 -5.59 7.92
C GLU A 29 -11.97 -6.39 6.92
N ILE A 30 -11.44 -6.71 5.73
CA ILE A 30 -12.20 -7.36 4.67
C ILE A 30 -12.18 -8.90 4.82
N LYS A 31 -11.44 -9.47 5.79
CA LYS A 31 -11.34 -10.94 6.04
C LYS A 31 -11.18 -11.79 4.75
N LYS A 32 -10.58 -11.24 3.70
CA LYS A 32 -10.24 -11.97 2.48
C LYS A 32 -8.82 -12.51 2.63
N CYS A 33 -8.61 -13.78 2.28
CA CYS A 33 -7.26 -14.35 2.17
C CYS A 33 -6.43 -13.66 1.07
N CYS A 34 -7.10 -13.03 0.10
CA CYS A 34 -6.47 -12.35 -1.02
C CYS A 34 -6.41 -10.83 -0.82
N PRO A 35 -5.36 -10.16 -1.30
CA PRO A 35 -5.31 -8.71 -1.36
C PRO A 35 -6.45 -8.17 -2.23
N SER A 36 -6.98 -7.03 -1.84
CA SER A 36 -8.10 -6.37 -2.49
C SER A 36 -7.61 -5.16 -3.30
N LYS A 37 -8.30 -4.87 -4.41
CA LYS A 37 -8.07 -3.67 -5.20
C LYS A 37 -8.58 -2.47 -4.43
N VAL A 38 -7.67 -1.55 -4.11
CA VAL A 38 -7.95 -0.31 -3.38
C VAL A 38 -7.60 0.89 -4.24
N TYR A 39 -8.37 1.95 -4.10
CA TYR A 39 -8.12 3.23 -4.76
C TYR A 39 -7.57 4.22 -3.75
N VAL A 40 -6.30 4.60 -3.90
CA VAL A 40 -5.69 5.58 -2.99
C VAL A 40 -6.23 6.96 -3.34
N THR A 41 -6.95 7.57 -2.39
CA THR A 41 -7.52 8.90 -2.54
C THR A 41 -6.51 9.96 -2.08
N ASP A 42 -5.88 9.75 -0.93
CA ASP A 42 -4.88 10.66 -0.38
C ASP A 42 -3.86 9.91 0.49
N TYR A 43 -2.76 10.57 0.84
CA TYR A 43 -1.78 10.05 1.78
C TYR A 43 -1.04 11.19 2.46
N THR A 44 -0.69 10.97 3.72
CA THR A 44 0.16 11.84 4.52
C THR A 44 1.54 11.22 4.72
N SER A 45 2.36 11.84 5.56
CA SER A 45 3.64 11.27 5.97
C SER A 45 3.48 9.93 6.69
N THR A 46 2.34 9.70 7.35
CA THR A 46 2.14 8.58 8.27
C THR A 46 1.06 7.61 7.80
N ASP A 47 0.02 8.10 7.12
CA ASP A 47 -1.19 7.33 6.80
C ASP A 47 -1.52 7.40 5.32
N VAL A 48 -2.16 6.35 4.82
CA VAL A 48 -2.70 6.25 3.45
C VAL A 48 -4.21 6.10 3.56
N PHE A 49 -4.92 6.95 2.83
CA PHE A 49 -6.37 6.93 2.70
C PHE A 49 -6.74 6.29 1.38
N PHE A 50 -7.59 5.28 1.44
CA PHE A 50 -7.99 4.55 0.24
C PHE A 50 -9.42 4.06 0.33
N THR A 51 -10.06 3.93 -0.82
CA THR A 51 -11.40 3.38 -0.95
C THR A 51 -11.31 1.94 -1.43
N CYS A 52 -12.03 1.03 -0.77
CA CYS A 52 -12.18 -0.37 -1.17
C CYS A 52 -13.67 -0.73 -1.13
N GLU A 53 -14.22 -1.25 -2.24
CA GLU A 53 -15.63 -1.66 -2.33
C GLU A 53 -16.64 -0.56 -1.89
N GLY A 54 -16.32 0.70 -2.17
CA GLY A 54 -17.16 1.85 -1.83
C GLY A 54 -17.07 2.33 -0.37
N LYS A 55 -16.17 1.74 0.44
CA LYS A 55 -15.88 2.19 1.80
C LYS A 55 -14.50 2.81 1.89
N GLU A 56 -14.39 3.88 2.64
CA GLU A 56 -13.10 4.53 2.94
C GLU A 56 -12.41 3.84 4.11
N PHE A 57 -11.12 3.56 3.92
CA PHE A 57 -10.24 2.97 4.91
C PHE A 57 -9.00 3.83 5.06
N LYS A 58 -8.37 3.70 6.22
CA LYS A 58 -7.06 4.28 6.51
C LYS A 58 -6.10 3.20 6.99
N MET A 59 -4.87 3.23 6.52
CA MET A 59 -3.81 2.33 6.98
C MET A 59 -2.51 3.10 7.14
N ASN A 60 -1.69 2.69 8.11
CA ASN A 60 -0.36 3.26 8.25
C ASN A 60 0.44 3.04 6.95
N LYS A 61 1.12 4.08 6.48
CA LYS A 61 1.87 4.08 5.22
C LYS A 61 2.91 2.96 5.16
N ARG A 62 3.60 2.69 6.26
CA ARG A 62 4.59 1.61 6.34
C ARG A 62 3.96 0.23 6.19
N GLU A 63 2.79 0.03 6.79
CA GLU A 63 2.04 -1.23 6.66
C GLU A 63 1.46 -1.40 5.25
N PHE A 64 0.93 -0.32 4.68
CA PHE A 64 0.46 -0.30 3.31
C PHE A 64 1.58 -0.71 2.37
N TYR A 65 2.74 -0.08 2.45
CA TYR A 65 3.88 -0.39 1.60
C TYR A 65 4.42 -1.82 1.73
N LYS A 66 4.33 -2.44 2.92
CA LYS A 66 4.76 -3.84 3.10
C LYS A 66 3.89 -4.83 2.34
N SER A 67 2.63 -4.49 2.13
CA SER A 67 1.59 -5.41 1.67
C SER A 67 0.91 -4.98 0.36
N SER A 68 1.38 -3.89 -0.24
CA SER A 68 0.78 -3.34 -1.45
C SER A 68 1.73 -3.29 -2.64
N TRP A 69 1.14 -3.42 -3.82
CA TRP A 69 1.80 -3.19 -5.10
C TRP A 69 0.87 -2.40 -6.02
N ARG A 70 1.46 -1.54 -6.84
CA ARG A 70 0.72 -0.75 -7.83
C ARG A 70 0.19 -1.67 -8.92
N LEU A 71 -1.07 -1.50 -9.29
CA LEU A 71 -1.58 -2.06 -10.53
C LEU A 71 -1.20 -1.10 -11.65
N TYR A 72 -0.17 -1.47 -12.42
CA TYR A 72 0.01 -0.90 -13.74
C TYR A 72 -1.01 -1.62 -14.62
N ASP A 73 -2.08 -0.92 -15.00
CA ASP A 73 -2.95 -1.38 -16.08
C ASP A 73 -2.05 -1.54 -17.31
N SER A 74 -1.65 -2.78 -17.57
CA SER A 74 -0.94 -3.16 -18.79
C SER A 74 -2.01 -3.23 -19.86
N PHE A 75 -2.16 -2.14 -20.60
CA PHE A 75 -2.95 -2.08 -21.83
C PHE A 75 -2.38 -3.03 -22.88
#